data_AF-A0AAW3F151-F1
#
_entry.id   AF-A0AAW3F151-F1
#
_cell.length_a   1.000
_cell.length_b   1.000
_cell.length_c   1.000
_cell.angle_alpha   90.00
_cell.angle_beta   90.00
_cell.angle_gamma   90.00
#
_symmetry.space_group_name_H-M   'P 1'
#
loop_
_entity.id
_entity.type
_entity.pdbx_description
1 polymer ?
#
loop_
_entity_poly.entity_id
_entity_poly.type
_entity_poly.pdbx_seq_one_letter_code
_entity_poly.pdbx_strand_id
1 'polypeptide(L)'
;MSREQLSHALRDLLPRLWIFALRVAGNPRDAEVLLRRACLRVFGLAQGPGPTLSVPGWMYSVIYHVWLDDMRYDGAADEQPDATGLDDMPDAAALPGAAAMQARAGAPSHDEVIDAVSHLADTPRISMVLVAIEGFSYEEAAQILGISTGSVASNVVQARMMIGARLRKDARAGTPATH
;
A
#
# COMPACT_ATOMS: atom_id res chain seq x y z
N MET A 1 20.50 -16.81 -5.01
CA MET A 1 19.31 -17.63 -4.68
C MET A 1 19.07 -18.60 -5.83
N SER A 2 18.87 -19.90 -5.58
CA SER A 2 18.62 -20.85 -6.68
C SER A 2 17.20 -20.66 -7.27
N ARG A 3 17.00 -21.03 -8.54
CA ARG A 3 15.67 -20.96 -9.18
C ARG A 3 14.63 -21.80 -8.44
N GLU A 4 15.04 -22.93 -7.87
CA GLU A 4 14.15 -23.80 -7.08
C GLU A 4 13.72 -23.13 -5.78
N GLN A 5 14.66 -22.54 -5.02
CA GLN A 5 14.34 -21.79 -3.80
C GLN A 5 13.39 -20.63 -4.08
N LEU A 6 13.60 -19.92 -5.18
CA LEU A 6 12.71 -18.84 -5.62
C LEU A 6 11.32 -19.37 -5.98
N SER A 7 11.23 -20.50 -6.67
CA SER A 7 9.94 -21.09 -7.05
C SER A 7 9.12 -21.53 -5.83
N HIS A 8 9.78 -22.06 -4.80
CA HIS A 8 9.13 -22.45 -3.55
C HIS A 8 8.64 -21.21 -2.80
N ALA A 9 9.51 -20.21 -2.60
CA ALA A 9 9.14 -18.97 -1.93
C ALA A 9 7.99 -18.25 -2.65
N LEU A 10 8.01 -18.23 -3.99
CA LEU A 10 6.95 -17.62 -4.78
C LEU A 10 5.62 -18.36 -4.61
N ARG A 11 5.63 -19.71 -4.57
CA ARG A 11 4.43 -20.51 -4.35
C ARG A 11 3.78 -20.20 -3.00
N ASP A 12 4.58 -20.07 -1.96
CA ASP A 12 4.10 -19.79 -0.60
C ASP A 12 3.57 -18.35 -0.47
N LEU A 13 4.20 -17.40 -1.17
CA LEU A 13 3.82 -15.99 -1.13
C LEU A 13 2.70 -15.62 -2.10
N LEU A 14 2.44 -16.44 -3.13
CA LEU A 14 1.51 -16.12 -4.22
C LEU A 14 0.13 -15.65 -3.73
N PRO A 15 -0.52 -16.28 -2.74
CA PRO A 15 -1.81 -15.81 -2.25
C PRO A 15 -1.75 -14.40 -1.65
N ARG A 16 -0.67 -14.07 -0.94
CA ARG A 16 -0.48 -12.73 -0.36
C ARG A 16 -0.15 -11.70 -1.43
N LEU A 17 0.72 -12.05 -2.38
CA LEU A 17 1.07 -11.21 -3.53
C LEU A 17 -0.14 -10.93 -4.42
N TRP A 18 -1.04 -11.91 -4.59
CA TRP A 18 -2.31 -11.74 -5.28
C TRP A 18 -3.23 -10.73 -4.58
N ILE A 19 -3.41 -10.85 -3.27
CA ILE A 19 -4.21 -9.89 -2.49
C ILE A 19 -3.60 -8.48 -2.58
N PHE A 20 -2.28 -8.37 -2.52
CA PHE A 20 -1.59 -7.10 -2.70
C PHE A 20 -1.82 -6.53 -4.11
N ALA A 21 -1.62 -7.33 -5.16
CA ALA A 21 -1.88 -6.92 -6.54
C ALA A 21 -3.33 -6.47 -6.75
N LEU A 22 -4.31 -7.16 -6.15
CA LEU A 22 -5.73 -6.76 -6.18
C LEU A 22 -5.96 -5.38 -5.56
N ARG A 23 -5.34 -5.10 -4.41
CA ARG A 23 -5.48 -3.82 -3.71
C ARG A 23 -4.83 -2.66 -4.44
N VAL A 24 -3.78 -2.95 -5.20
CA VAL A 24 -3.02 -1.96 -5.96
C VAL A 24 -3.68 -1.71 -7.33
N ALA A 25 -4.07 -2.76 -8.06
CA ALA A 25 -4.69 -2.64 -9.38
C ALA A 25 -6.20 -2.31 -9.35
N GLY A 26 -6.87 -2.51 -8.21
CA GLY A 26 -8.29 -2.16 -8.01
C GLY A 26 -9.29 -3.12 -8.65
N ASN A 27 -8.89 -3.97 -9.60
CA ASN A 27 -9.76 -5.00 -10.18
C ASN A 27 -9.01 -6.32 -10.47
N PRO A 28 -9.73 -7.47 -10.54
CA PRO A 28 -9.12 -8.78 -10.71
C PRO A 28 -8.37 -8.99 -12.02
N ARG A 29 -8.84 -8.39 -13.12
CA ARG A 29 -8.24 -8.57 -14.44
C ARG A 29 -6.87 -7.94 -14.48
N ASP A 30 -6.77 -6.69 -14.03
CA ASP A 30 -5.51 -5.96 -14.06
C ASP A 30 -4.55 -6.50 -13.00
N ALA A 31 -5.06 -6.96 -11.86
CA ALA A 31 -4.26 -7.65 -10.85
C ALA A 31 -3.61 -8.95 -11.40
N GLU A 32 -4.32 -9.72 -12.21
CA GLU A 32 -3.77 -10.93 -12.86
C GLU A 32 -2.65 -10.59 -13.83
N VAL A 33 -2.87 -9.57 -14.67
CA VAL A 33 -1.85 -9.10 -15.62
C VAL A 33 -0.62 -8.58 -14.88
N LEU A 34 -0.82 -7.74 -13.86
CA LEU A 34 0.23 -7.21 -13.00
C LEU A 34 1.04 -8.32 -12.34
N LEU A 35 0.38 -9.27 -11.68
CA LEU A 35 1.04 -10.36 -10.98
C LEU A 35 1.83 -11.24 -11.95
N ARG A 36 1.26 -11.57 -13.12
CA ARG A 36 1.96 -12.36 -14.15
C ARG A 36 3.23 -11.66 -14.61
N ARG A 37 3.16 -10.37 -14.90
CA ARG A 37 4.33 -9.55 -15.31
C ARG A 37 5.38 -9.47 -14.22
N ALA A 38 4.96 -9.26 -12.98
CA ALA A 38 5.86 -9.24 -11.83
C ALA A 38 6.57 -10.59 -11.64
N CYS A 39 5.86 -11.71 -11.74
CA CYS A 39 6.47 -13.04 -11.67
C CYS A 39 7.53 -13.25 -12.77
N LEU A 40 7.22 -12.87 -14.02
CA LEU A 40 8.19 -12.96 -15.13
C LEU A 40 9.43 -12.10 -14.86
N ARG A 41 9.25 -10.89 -14.33
CA ARG A 41 10.35 -9.97 -13.96
C ARG A 41 11.19 -10.55 -12.82
N VAL A 42 10.57 -11.13 -11.80
CA VAL A 42 11.23 -11.83 -10.68
C VAL A 42 12.11 -12.97 -11.20
N PHE A 43 11.62 -13.82 -12.10
CA PHE A 43 12.43 -14.90 -12.67
C PHE A 43 13.58 -14.40 -13.57
N GLY A 44 13.41 -13.27 -14.24
CA GLY A 44 14.46 -12.63 -15.03
C GLY A 44 15.58 -12.03 -14.16
N LEU A 45 15.21 -11.39 -13.04
CA LEU A 45 16.14 -10.73 -12.12
C LEU A 45 16.82 -11.69 -11.13
N ALA A 46 16.35 -12.94 -11.01
CA ALA A 46 16.87 -13.94 -10.08
C ALA A 46 18.37 -14.25 -10.24
N GLN A 47 18.96 -13.89 -11.38
CA GLN A 47 20.38 -14.10 -11.71
C GLN A 47 21.28 -12.89 -11.35
N GLY A 48 20.71 -11.81 -10.81
CA GLY A 48 21.45 -10.60 -10.43
C GLY A 48 22.08 -10.65 -9.03
N PRO A 49 22.80 -9.58 -8.63
CA PRO A 49 23.22 -9.42 -7.24
C PRO A 49 22.01 -9.52 -6.30
N GLY A 50 22.19 -10.23 -5.19
CA GLY A 50 21.09 -10.55 -4.26
C GLY A 50 20.39 -9.29 -3.73
N PRO A 51 19.10 -9.39 -3.41
CA PRO A 51 18.34 -8.22 -2.94
C PRO A 51 18.89 -7.73 -1.60
N THR A 52 18.90 -6.40 -1.40
CA THR A 52 19.12 -5.78 -0.09
C THR A 52 17.96 -6.05 0.86
N LEU A 53 16.78 -6.32 0.30
CA LEU A 53 15.55 -6.70 0.99
C LEU A 53 15.46 -8.22 1.21
N SER A 54 14.64 -8.61 2.18
CA SER A 54 14.16 -9.99 2.29
C SER A 54 13.48 -10.44 0.99
N VAL A 55 13.49 -11.75 0.70
CA VAL A 55 12.84 -12.29 -0.52
C VAL A 55 11.38 -11.84 -0.66
N PRO A 56 10.54 -11.85 0.40
CA PRO A 56 9.22 -11.26 0.34
C PRO A 56 9.27 -9.78 -0.04
N GLY A 57 10.02 -8.95 0.70
CA GLY A 57 10.10 -7.51 0.44
C GLY A 57 10.51 -7.20 -1.01
N TRP A 58 11.48 -7.94 -1.54
CA TRP A 58 11.87 -7.83 -2.94
C TRP A 58 10.74 -8.14 -3.92
N MET A 59 9.93 -9.19 -3.69
CA MET A 59 8.78 -9.50 -4.54
C MET A 59 7.69 -8.42 -4.49
N TYR A 60 7.38 -7.90 -3.29
CA TYR A 60 6.46 -6.76 -3.14
C TYR A 60 6.97 -5.53 -3.90
N SER A 61 8.28 -5.26 -3.81
CA SER A 61 8.92 -4.18 -4.54
C SER A 61 8.78 -4.35 -6.06
N VAL A 62 9.00 -5.57 -6.58
CA VAL A 62 8.83 -5.82 -8.02
C VAL A 62 7.38 -5.59 -8.46
N ILE A 63 6.38 -6.06 -7.71
CA ILE A 63 4.97 -5.82 -8.04
C ILE A 63 4.66 -4.32 -8.04
N TYR A 64 5.06 -3.60 -6.99
CA TYR A 64 4.81 -2.17 -6.86
C TYR A 64 5.42 -1.37 -8.02
N HIS A 65 6.67 -1.66 -8.39
CA HIS A 65 7.33 -0.95 -9.49
C HIS A 65 6.73 -1.30 -10.86
N VAL A 66 6.32 -2.55 -11.08
CA VAL A 66 5.61 -2.91 -12.33
C VAL A 66 4.27 -2.16 -12.42
N TRP A 67 3.54 -2.03 -11.32
CA TRP A 67 2.31 -1.24 -11.30
C TRP A 67 2.56 0.25 -11.52
N LEU A 68 3.59 0.82 -10.91
CA LEU A 68 3.95 2.22 -11.11
C LEU A 68 4.37 2.48 -12.57
N ASP A 69 5.10 1.55 -13.18
CA ASP A 69 5.45 1.60 -14.61
C ASP A 69 4.17 1.57 -15.48
N ASP A 70 3.16 0.79 -15.10
CA ASP A 70 1.88 0.70 -15.81
C ASP A 70 1.07 2.00 -15.69
N MET A 71 0.96 2.56 -14.48
CA MET A 71 0.27 3.84 -14.27
C MET A 71 0.95 4.98 -15.03
N ARG A 72 2.29 4.98 -15.10
CA ARG A 72 3.04 5.95 -15.90
C ARG A 72 2.82 5.78 -17.40
N TYR A 73 2.67 4.55 -17.87
CA TYR A 73 2.40 4.27 -19.28
C TYR A 73 0.98 4.67 -19.68
N ASP A 74 0.00 4.34 -18.84
CA ASP A 74 -1.41 4.71 -19.06
C ASP A 74 -1.64 6.22 -18.89
N GLY A 75 -0.86 6.86 -18.01
CA GLY A 75 -0.83 8.32 -17.78
C GLY A 75 0.07 9.10 -18.75
N ALA A 76 0.79 8.46 -19.66
CA ALA A 76 1.58 9.17 -20.70
C ALA A 76 0.68 9.88 -21.74
N ALA A 77 -0.64 9.87 -21.57
CA ALA A 77 -1.59 10.73 -22.26
C ALA A 77 -1.94 12.03 -21.50
N ASP A 78 -1.68 12.15 -20.19
CA ASP A 78 -1.79 13.42 -19.46
C ASP A 78 -1.19 13.30 -18.04
N GLU A 79 -0.35 14.28 -17.68
CA GLU A 79 0.20 14.55 -16.35
C GLU A 79 1.28 13.59 -15.79
N GLN A 80 2.54 14.05 -15.91
CA GLN A 80 3.55 13.79 -14.89
C GLN A 80 3.01 14.24 -13.53
N PRO A 81 2.94 13.40 -12.49
CA PRO A 81 3.09 13.93 -11.15
C PRO A 81 4.58 14.21 -10.99
N ASP A 82 4.97 15.44 -11.28
CA ASP A 82 6.24 15.93 -10.81
C ASP A 82 6.30 15.67 -9.29
N ALA A 83 7.45 15.19 -8.85
CA ALA A 83 7.82 15.11 -7.44
C ALA A 83 8.00 16.51 -6.80
N THR A 84 7.22 17.51 -7.22
CA THR A 84 7.25 18.91 -6.78
C THR A 84 5.85 19.46 -6.48
N GLY A 85 4.95 18.61 -6.00
CA GLY A 85 3.68 19.01 -5.37
C GLY A 85 3.72 18.94 -3.85
N LEU A 86 4.89 19.19 -3.24
CA LEU A 86 5.10 19.13 -1.78
C LEU A 86 5.27 20.51 -1.14
N ASP A 87 4.72 21.57 -1.76
CA ASP A 87 4.96 22.96 -1.33
C ASP A 87 3.78 23.62 -0.59
N ASP A 88 2.70 22.87 -0.28
CA ASP A 88 1.56 23.44 0.45
C ASP A 88 0.96 22.49 1.50
N MET A 89 1.81 21.86 2.32
CA MET A 89 1.33 21.17 3.53
C MET A 89 2.34 21.26 4.67
N PRO A 90 1.87 21.49 5.91
CA PRO A 90 2.71 21.98 6.99
C PRO A 90 3.78 20.97 7.39
N ASP A 91 4.93 21.54 7.71
CA ASP A 91 6.16 20.93 8.18
C ASP A 91 5.96 19.60 8.94
N ALA A 92 6.46 18.51 8.35
CA ALA A 92 6.45 17.17 8.93
C ALA A 92 7.32 17.05 10.20
N ALA A 93 7.90 18.16 10.67
CA ALA A 93 8.65 18.27 11.92
C ALA A 93 7.77 18.32 13.19
N ALA A 94 6.45 18.40 13.09
CA ALA A 94 5.55 18.28 14.23
C ALA A 94 4.70 17.01 14.09
N LEU A 95 5.17 15.90 14.66
CA LEU A 95 4.36 14.72 14.93
C LEU A 95 3.75 14.84 16.34
N PRO A 96 2.47 15.25 16.51
CA PRO A 96 1.76 14.92 17.74
C PRO A 96 1.53 13.42 17.69
N GLY A 97 2.27 12.69 18.53
CA GLY A 97 2.21 11.25 18.60
C GLY A 97 0.79 10.74 18.82
N ALA A 98 0.44 9.64 18.14
CA ALA A 98 -0.48 8.55 18.50
C ALA A 98 -1.84 8.85 19.19
N ALA A 99 -2.21 10.10 19.44
CA ALA A 99 -3.25 10.51 20.38
C ALA A 99 -4.28 11.40 19.70
N ALA A 100 -4.90 10.90 18.63
CA ALA A 100 -6.14 11.49 18.11
C ALA A 100 -7.07 10.45 17.47
N MET A 101 -6.94 9.18 17.84
CA MET A 101 -7.97 8.19 17.54
C MET A 101 -8.89 8.10 18.76
N GLN A 102 -9.83 9.04 18.87
CA GLN A 102 -10.93 8.91 19.82
C GLN A 102 -11.68 7.61 19.49
N ALA A 103 -11.58 6.65 20.42
CA ALA A 103 -12.15 5.33 20.28
C ALA A 103 -13.67 5.43 20.15
N ARG A 104 -14.22 4.81 19.08
CA ARG A 104 -15.64 4.55 18.92
C ARG A 104 -16.14 3.70 20.08
N ALA A 105 -17.37 3.94 20.54
CA ALA A 105 -18.11 2.97 21.34
C ALA A 105 -18.57 1.83 20.41
N GLY A 106 -17.72 0.83 20.21
CA GLY A 106 -17.97 -0.34 19.36
C GLY A 106 -16.94 -0.48 18.23
N ALA A 107 -16.56 -1.72 17.91
CA ALA A 107 -15.66 -2.01 16.81
C ALA A 107 -16.38 -1.74 15.46
N PRO A 108 -15.70 -1.14 14.46
CA PRO A 108 -16.26 -1.05 13.12
C PRO A 108 -16.46 -2.43 12.50
N SER A 109 -17.51 -2.55 11.68
CA SER A 109 -17.77 -3.75 10.89
C SER A 109 -16.69 -3.92 9.81
N HIS A 110 -16.54 -5.14 9.29
CA HIS A 110 -15.56 -5.42 8.24
C HIS A 110 -15.81 -4.56 7.00
N ASP A 111 -17.08 -4.41 6.59
CA ASP A 111 -17.44 -3.65 5.39
C ASP A 111 -17.15 -2.15 5.55
N GLU A 112 -17.40 -1.57 6.72
CA GLU A 112 -17.03 -0.18 7.04
C GLU A 112 -15.52 0.05 6.93
N VAL A 113 -14.71 -0.93 7.36
CA VAL A 113 -13.24 -0.84 7.26
C VAL A 113 -12.79 -0.97 5.81
N ILE A 114 -13.35 -1.90 5.03
CA ILE A 114 -13.01 -2.07 3.61
C ILE A 114 -13.34 -0.79 2.84
N ASP A 115 -14.52 -0.20 3.06
CA ASP A 115 -14.93 1.05 2.41
C ASP A 115 -14.01 2.22 2.80
N ALA A 116 -13.68 2.35 4.08
CA ALA A 116 -12.78 3.41 4.53
C ALA A 116 -11.38 3.30 3.88
N VAL A 117 -10.89 2.08 3.68
CA VAL A 117 -9.58 1.82 3.05
C VAL A 117 -9.62 2.02 1.54
N SER A 118 -10.73 1.67 0.86
CA SER A 118 -10.86 1.84 -0.60
C SER A 118 -10.83 3.31 -1.03
N HIS A 119 -11.25 4.22 -0.15
CA HIS A 119 -11.25 5.66 -0.38
C HIS A 119 -9.92 6.36 -0.08
N LEU A 120 -8.90 5.64 0.36
CA LEU A 120 -7.55 6.19 0.51
C LEU A 120 -6.90 6.37 -0.85
N ALA A 121 -6.16 7.47 -1.02
CA ALA A 121 -5.22 7.62 -2.12
C ALA A 121 -4.18 6.49 -2.09
N ASP A 122 -3.63 6.14 -3.25
CA ASP A 122 -2.80 4.94 -3.41
C ASP A 122 -1.57 4.94 -2.49
N THR A 123 -0.84 6.06 -2.41
CA THR A 123 0.39 6.16 -1.60
C THR A 123 0.16 5.90 -0.10
N PRO A 124 -0.80 6.56 0.59
CA PRO A 124 -1.23 6.20 1.95
C PRO A 124 -1.75 4.77 2.09
N ARG A 125 -2.57 4.31 1.13
CA ARG A 125 -3.18 2.97 1.16
C ARG A 125 -2.12 1.88 1.13
N ILE A 126 -1.20 1.96 0.17
CA ILE A 126 -0.14 0.96 -0.05
C ILE A 126 0.84 0.97 1.13
N SER A 127 1.26 2.15 1.60
CA SER A 127 2.14 2.27 2.77
C SER A 127 1.53 1.62 4.01
N MET A 128 0.24 1.84 4.25
CA MET A 128 -0.48 1.22 5.36
C MET A 128 -0.62 -0.30 5.19
N VAL A 129 -0.88 -0.80 3.98
CA VAL A 129 -0.97 -2.25 3.71
C VAL A 129 0.37 -2.93 4.02
N LEU A 130 1.48 -2.38 3.54
CA LEU A 130 2.81 -2.96 3.76
C LEU A 130 3.17 -3.03 5.25
N VAL A 131 2.89 -1.98 6.02
CA VAL A 131 3.24 -1.93 7.45
C VAL A 131 2.23 -2.69 8.31
N ALA A 132 0.95 -2.40 8.17
CA ALA A 132 -0.08 -2.88 9.11
C ALA A 132 -0.61 -4.29 8.78
N ILE A 133 -0.54 -4.71 7.52
CA ILE A 133 -1.08 -6.01 7.08
C ILE A 133 0.04 -6.98 6.76
N GLU A 134 1.03 -6.54 5.98
CA GLU A 134 2.14 -7.43 5.59
C GLU A 134 3.23 -7.56 6.67
N GLY A 135 3.27 -6.60 7.61
CA GLY A 135 4.15 -6.63 8.77
C GLY A 135 5.56 -6.12 8.50
N PHE A 136 5.79 -5.42 7.39
CA PHE A 136 7.10 -4.82 7.11
C PHE A 136 7.39 -3.67 8.08
N SER A 137 8.66 -3.54 8.44
CA SER A 137 9.14 -2.33 9.12
C SER A 137 8.99 -1.10 8.22
N TYR A 138 9.02 0.09 8.83
CA TYR A 138 8.97 1.35 8.06
C TYR A 138 10.16 1.47 7.09
N GLU A 139 11.33 0.95 7.48
CA GLU A 139 12.54 0.96 6.64
C GLU A 139 12.42 -0.01 5.46
N GLU A 140 11.91 -1.22 5.69
CA GLU A 140 11.65 -2.18 4.61
C GLU A 140 10.57 -1.65 3.65
N ALA A 141 9.49 -1.08 4.18
CA ALA A 141 8.44 -0.47 3.37
C ALA A 141 9.00 0.71 2.53
N ALA A 142 9.88 1.52 3.09
CA ALA A 142 10.55 2.61 2.38
C ALA A 142 11.40 2.08 1.22
N GLN A 143 12.17 1.02 1.46
CA GLN A 143 12.94 0.34 0.42
C GLN A 143 12.05 -0.31 -0.66
N ILE A 144 10.92 -0.91 -0.26
CA ILE A 144 9.94 -1.51 -1.19
C ILE A 144 9.37 -0.45 -2.14
N LEU A 145 9.00 0.71 -1.58
CA LEU A 145 8.32 1.79 -2.27
C LEU A 145 9.26 2.79 -2.97
N GLY A 146 10.56 2.76 -2.66
CA GLY A 146 11.53 3.72 -3.20
C GLY A 146 11.36 5.15 -2.67
N ILE A 147 10.90 5.31 -1.43
CA ILE A 147 10.67 6.61 -0.76
C ILE A 147 11.40 6.69 0.59
N SER A 148 11.35 7.83 1.27
CA SER A 148 11.96 7.97 2.60
C SER A 148 11.15 7.26 3.70
N THR A 149 11.81 6.77 4.76
CA THR A 149 11.15 6.23 5.96
C THR A 149 10.18 7.22 6.59
N GLY A 150 10.51 8.52 6.57
CA GLY A 150 9.63 9.59 7.04
C GLY A 150 8.36 9.72 6.20
N SER A 151 8.47 9.58 4.87
CA SER A 151 7.32 9.56 3.96
C SER A 151 6.40 8.38 4.24
N VAL A 152 6.94 7.19 4.51
CA VAL A 152 6.13 6.02 4.93
C VAL A 152 5.38 6.32 6.23
N ALA A 153 6.05 6.92 7.22
CA ALA A 153 5.41 7.28 8.48
C ALA A 153 4.25 8.27 8.28
N SER A 154 4.47 9.34 7.54
CA SER A 154 3.44 10.32 7.20
C SER A 154 2.27 9.69 6.44
N ASN A 155 2.54 8.82 5.47
CA ASN A 155 1.53 8.08 4.71
C ASN A 155 0.65 7.21 5.63
N VAL A 156 1.26 6.49 6.56
CA VAL A 156 0.54 5.63 7.52
C VAL A 156 -0.32 6.48 8.46
N VAL A 157 0.20 7.60 8.95
CA VAL A 157 -0.57 8.53 9.80
C VAL A 157 -1.77 9.09 9.02
N GLN A 158 -1.55 9.56 7.79
CA GLN A 158 -2.61 10.06 6.92
C GLN A 158 -3.69 9.00 6.67
N ALA A 159 -3.29 7.76 6.36
CA ALA A 159 -4.21 6.66 6.16
C ALA A 159 -5.10 6.43 7.40
N ARG A 160 -4.50 6.40 8.60
CA ARG A 160 -5.24 6.23 9.86
C ARG A 160 -6.20 7.39 10.13
N MET A 161 -5.78 8.63 9.87
CA MET A 161 -6.63 9.81 10.05
C MET A 161 -7.84 9.79 9.10
N MET A 162 -7.63 9.46 7.83
CA MET A 162 -8.68 9.37 6.82
C MET A 162 -9.67 8.25 7.13
N ILE A 163 -9.19 7.06 7.50
CA ILE A 163 -10.05 5.95 7.94
C ILE A 163 -10.87 6.37 9.15
N GLY A 164 -10.22 6.92 10.18
CA GLY A 164 -10.92 7.39 11.38
C GLY A 164 -11.98 8.45 11.07
N ALA A 165 -11.70 9.38 10.15
CA ALA A 165 -12.67 10.38 9.73
C ALA A 165 -13.88 9.78 9.00
N ARG A 166 -13.66 8.81 8.10
CA ARG A 166 -14.75 8.10 7.40
C ARG A 166 -15.63 7.30 8.35
N LEU A 167 -15.03 6.49 9.20
CA LEU A 167 -15.76 5.69 10.18
C LEU A 167 -16.61 6.56 11.13
N ARG A 168 -16.16 7.79 11.45
CA ARG A 168 -16.96 8.74 12.23
C ARG A 168 -18.13 9.33 11.45
N LYS A 169 -17.98 9.56 10.15
CA LYS A 169 -19.03 10.11 9.27
C LYS A 169 -20.16 9.09 9.13
N ASP A 170 -19.84 7.83 8.89
CA ASP A 170 -20.84 6.78 8.70
C ASP A 170 -21.63 6.50 9.99
N ALA A 171 -20.95 6.54 11.14
CA ALA A 171 -21.60 6.44 12.44
C ALA A 171 -22.62 7.57 12.72
N ARG A 172 -22.37 8.80 12.24
CA ARG A 172 -23.32 9.91 12.34
C ARG A 172 -24.51 9.76 11.40
N ALA A 173 -24.33 9.11 10.24
CA ALA A 173 -25.41 8.84 9.30
C ALA A 173 -26.34 7.70 9.75
N GLY A 174 -25.85 6.79 10.58
CA GLY A 174 -26.59 5.62 11.10
C GLY A 174 -27.42 5.84 12.36
N THR A 175 -27.59 7.07 12.86
CA THR A 175 -28.48 7.35 14.01
C THR A 175 -29.85 7.81 13.50
N PRO A 176 -30.87 6.92 13.37
CA PRO A 176 -32.23 7.36 13.13
C PRO A 176 -32.73 8.12 14.36
N ALA A 177 -33.36 9.27 14.13
CA ALA A 177 -34.12 9.99 15.15
C ALA A 177 -35.25 9.07 15.65
N THR A 178 -35.10 8.57 16.88
CA THR A 178 -36.19 7.91 17.59
C THR A 178 -37.23 8.97 17.92
N HIS A 179 -38.33 8.96 17.17
CA HIS A 179 -39.58 9.64 17.52
C HIS A 179 -40.43 8.77 18.44
#